data_AF-A0A926HX39-F1
#
_entry.id   AF-A0A926HX39-F1
#
_cell.length_a   1.000
_cell.length_b   1.000
_cell.length_c   1.000
_cell.angle_alpha   90.00
_cell.angle_beta   90.00
_cell.angle_gamma   90.00
#
_symmetry.space_group_name_H-M   'P 1'
#
loop_
_entity.id
_entity.type
_entity.pdbx_description
1 polymer ?
#
loop_
_entity_poly.entity_id
_entity_poly.type
_entity_poly.pdbx_seq_one_letter_code
_entity_poly.pdbx_strand_id
1 'polypeptide(L)' 'MRNKNNKHLGIEVEPELHGKLRYIAKYEGRSVNGQIIYLIRQCIRAFEESNGEIKLDTDKR' A
#
# COMPACT_ATOMS: atom_id res chain seq x y z
N MET A 1 -0.29 3.80 -19.12
CA MET A 1 -1.15 5.00 -18.99
C MET A 1 -1.57 5.15 -17.54
N ARG A 2 -1.57 6.36 -16.99
CA ARG A 2 -1.96 6.62 -15.60
C ARG A 2 -3.49 6.53 -15.48
N ASN A 3 -3.98 5.65 -14.61
CA ASN A 3 -5.41 5.55 -14.35
C ASN A 3 -5.86 6.83 -13.62
N LYS A 4 -6.81 7.57 -14.21
CA LYS A 4 -7.33 8.84 -13.67
C LYS A 4 -8.04 8.66 -12.32
N ASN A 5 -8.49 7.45 -12.03
CA ASN A 5 -9.17 7.12 -10.79
C ASN A 5 -8.21 6.87 -9.62
N ASN A 6 -6.91 6.66 -9.90
CA ASN A 6 -5.91 6.47 -8.85
C ASN A 6 -5.81 7.72 -7.98
N LYS A 7 -5.93 7.53 -6.67
CA LYS A 7 -5.74 8.59 -5.67
C LYS A 7 -4.29 8.57 -5.18
N HIS A 8 -3.74 9.74 -4.90
CA HIS A 8 -2.47 9.84 -4.18
C HIS A 8 -2.73 9.68 -2.70
N LEU A 9 -1.83 8.97 -2.04
CA LEU A 9 -1.85 8.81 -0.59
C LEU A 9 -0.73 9.68 -0.01
N GLY A 10 -1.10 10.77 0.67
CA GLY A 10 -0.20 11.54 1.51
C GLY A 10 -0.24 10.97 2.92
N ILE A 11 0.92 10.62 3.48
CA ILE A 11 1.04 10.12 4.85
C ILE A 11 2.20 10.83 5.54
N GLU A 12 1.99 11.18 6.81
CA GLU A 12 3.05 11.61 7.69
C GLU A 12 3.68 10.36 8.32
N VAL A 13 5.00 10.26 8.26
CA VAL A 13 5.76 9.10 8.74
C VAL A 13 6.97 9.63 9.48
N GLU A 14 7.24 9.07 10.66
CA GLU A 14 8.44 9.39 11.41
C GLU A 14 9.70 9.18 10.55
N PRO A 15 10.69 10.10 10.60
CA PRO A 15 11.89 10.01 9.76
C PRO A 15 12.62 8.67 9.85
N GLU A 16 12.69 8.08 11.06
CA GLU A 16 13.35 6.78 11.26
C GLU A 16 12.61 5.65 10.53
N LEU A 17 11.28 5.59 10.63
CA LEU A 17 10.45 4.59 9.96
C LEU A 17 10.53 4.75 8.43
N HIS A 18 10.48 5.99 7.93
CA HIS A 18 10.64 6.26 6.51
C HIS A 18 12.02 5.79 6.01
N GLY A 19 13.08 6.01 6.80
CA GLY A 19 14.43 5.51 6.50
C GLY A 19 14.49 3.99 6.39
N LYS A 20 13.93 3.28 7.38
CA LYS A 20 13.86 1.80 7.38
C LYS A 20 13.06 1.27 6.19
N LEU A 21 11.90 1.86 5.89
CA LEU A 21 11.09 1.49 4.74
C LEU A 21 11.85 1.66 3.42
N ARG A 22 12.56 2.78 3.26
CA ARG A 22 13.39 3.04 2.07
C ARG A 22 14.52 2.03 1.92
N TYR A 23 15.16 1.65 3.02
CA TYR A 23 16.20 0.62 3.02
C TYR A 23 15.65 -0.72 2.51
N ILE A 24 14.52 -1.17 3.07
CA ILE A 24 13.85 -2.42 2.66
C ILE A 24 13.43 -2.34 1.19
N ALA A 25 12.81 -1.24 0.77
CA ALA A 25 12.40 -1.06 -0.62
C ALA A 25 13.59 -1.19 -1.58
N LYS A 26 14.74 -0.57 -1.26
CA LYS A 26 15.96 -0.68 -2.07
C LYS A 26 16.48 -2.13 -2.12
N TYR A 27 16.52 -2.81 -0.98
CA TYR A 27 16.95 -4.21 -0.89
C TYR A 27 16.06 -5.12 -1.76
N GLU A 28 14.76 -4.89 -1.75
CA GLU A 28 13.75 -5.63 -2.52
C GLU A 28 13.66 -5.20 -4.00
N GLY A 29 14.46 -4.23 -4.45
CA GLY A 29 14.41 -3.70 -5.82
C GLY A 29 13.15 -2.91 -6.16
N ARG A 30 12.48 -2.31 -5.16
CA ARG A 30 11.23 -1.53 -5.31
C ARG A 30 11.45 -0.05 -5.00
N SER A 31 10.60 0.80 -5.57
CA SER A 31 10.44 2.17 -5.07
C SER A 31 9.74 2.15 -3.71
N VAL A 32 9.88 3.22 -2.91
CA VAL A 32 9.16 3.35 -1.62
C VAL A 32 7.65 3.21 -1.82
N ASN A 33 7.10 3.87 -2.84
CA ASN A 33 5.68 3.73 -3.18
C ASN A 33 5.33 2.30 -3.58
N GLY A 34 6.19 1.63 -4.36
CA GLY A 34 5.99 0.22 -4.72
C GLY A 34 5.98 -0.70 -3.50
N GLN A 35 6.87 -0.46 -2.53
CA GLN A 35 6.90 -1.19 -1.26
C GLN A 35 5.65 -0.94 -0.42
N ILE A 36 5.15 0.30 -0.34
CA ILE A 36 3.90 0.62 0.36
C ILE A 36 2.72 -0.13 -0.25
N ILE A 37 2.57 -0.09 -1.58
CA ILE A 37 1.50 -0.81 -2.27
C ILE A 37 1.61 -2.32 -2.05
N TYR A 38 2.82 -2.88 -2.05
CA TYR A 38 3.05 -4.29 -1.73
C TYR A 38 2.57 -4.63 -0.31
N LEU A 39 2.97 -3.85 0.69
CA LEU A 39 2.58 -4.05 2.10
C LEU A 39 1.06 -3.92 2.29
N ILE A 40 0.42 -2.94 1.64
CA ILE A 40 -1.05 -2.79 1.67
C ILE A 40 -1.73 -4.05 1.12
N ARG A 41 -1.24 -4.60 -0.01
CA ARG A 41 -1.80 -5.83 -0.58
C ARG A 41 -1.61 -7.04 0.34
N GLN A 42 -0.45 -7.17 0.98
CA GLN A 42 -0.22 -8.24 1.96
C GLN A 42 -1.17 -8.12 3.15
N CYS A 43 -1.37 -6.90 3.66
CA CYS A 43 -2.31 -6.62 4.75
C CYS A 43 -3.75 -7.01 4.38
N ILE A 44 -4.23 -6.57 3.21
CA ILE A 44 -5.57 -6.92 2.71
C ILE A 44 -5.72 -8.43 2.59
N ARG A 45 -4.76 -9.11 1.94
CA ARG A 45 -4.81 -10.55 1.75
C ARG A 45 -4.89 -11.31 3.09
N ALA A 46 -4.03 -10.97 4.04
CA ALA A 46 -4.01 -11.61 5.36
C ALA A 46 -5.32 -11.38 6.13
N PHE A 47 -5.89 -10.18 6.00
CA PHE A 47 -7.19 -9.86 6.58
C PHE A 47 -8.32 -10.69 5.95
N GLU A 48 -8.37 -10.76 4.61
CA GLU A 48 -9.41 -11.51 3.87
C GLU A 48 -9.33 -13.02 4.10
N GLU A 49 -8.11 -13.58 4.20
CA GLU A 49 -7.91 -14.99 4.56
C GLU A 49 -8.50 -15.33 5.94
N SER A 50 -8.54 -14.37 6.86
CA SER A 50 -9.01 -14.58 8.24
C SER A 50 -10.48 -14.18 8.47
N ASN A 51 -10.99 -13.19 7.73
CA ASN A 51 -12.29 -12.54 8.00
C ASN A 51 -13.29 -12.66 6.85
N GLY A 52 -12.86 -13.21 5.71
CA GLY A 52 -13.62 -13.20 4.46
C GLY A 52 -13.36 -11.96 3.60
N GLU A 53 -13.83 -12.02 2.36
CA GLU A 53 -13.56 -11.03 1.31
C GLU A 53 -14.15 -9.64 1.64
N ILE A 54 -13.37 -8.59 1.39
CA ILE A 54 -13.81 -7.20 1.56
C ILE A 54 -14.69 -6.81 0.37
N LYS A 55 -16.00 -6.70 0.60
CA LYS A 55 -16.95 -6.19 -0.41
C LYS A 55 -16.99 -4.66 -0.39
N LEU A 56 -16.34 -4.03 -1.37
CA LEU A 56 -16.44 -2.59 -1.57
C LEU A 56 -17.67 -2.28 -2.43
N ASP A 57 -18.60 -1.48 -1.91
CA ASP A 57 -19.69 -0.92 -2.71
C ASP A 57 -19.10 0.18 -3.61
N THR A 58 -18.97 -0.13 -4.90
CA THR A 58 -18.40 0.78 -5.90
C THR A 58 -19.37 1.86 -6.35
N ASP A 59 -20.60 1.92 -5.82
CA ASP A 59 -21.68 2.78 -6.34
C ASP A 59 -21.97 4.05 -5.53
N LYS A 60 -20.99 4.52 -4.74
CA LYS A 60 -21.11 5.82 -4.05
C LYS A 60 -19.95 6.74 -4.40
N ARG A 61 -19.93 7.26 -5.63
CA ARG A 61 -19.32 8.58 -5.95
C ARG A 61 -19.63 9.07 -7.35
#